data_AF-A0A0J7YU72-F1
#
_entry.id   AF-A0A0J7YU72-F1
#
_cell.length_a   1.000
_cell.length_b   1.000
_cell.length_c   1.000
_cell.angle_alpha   90.00
_cell.angle_beta   90.00
_cell.angle_gamma   90.00
#
_symmetry.space_group_name_H-M   'P 1'
#
loop_
_entity.id
_entity.type
_entity.pdbx_description
1 polymer ?
#
loop_
_entity_poly.entity_id
_entity_poly.type
_entity_poly.pdbx_seq_one_letter_code
_entity_poly.pdbx_strand_id
1 'polypeptide(L)'
;MELDRRGAELLFQVLTEREEKNSVAIASNESFSGWTKTFTDPRLCAAIVDRLTFGGNLIQTGTESYRLALTQARAAAQNATG
;
A
#
# COMPACT_ATOMS: atom_id res chain seq x y z
N MET A 1 -6.53 -9.68 -5.16
CA MET A 1 -6.30 -8.94 -6.42
C MET A 1 -4.89 -9.27 -6.81
N GLU A 2 -4.71 -10.20 -7.73
CA GLU A 2 -3.38 -10.60 -8.21
C GLU A 2 -3.04 -9.68 -9.37
N LEU A 3 -1.83 -9.14 -9.37
CA LEU A 3 -1.34 -8.39 -10.50
C LEU A 3 -0.89 -9.41 -11.55
N ASP A 4 -1.34 -9.25 -12.79
CA ASP A 4 -0.81 -10.06 -13.87
C ASP A 4 0.70 -9.80 -13.99
N ARG A 5 1.44 -10.78 -14.48
CA ARG A 5 2.90 -10.70 -14.56
C ARG A 5 3.39 -9.40 -15.21
N ARG A 6 2.70 -8.98 -16.27
CA ARG A 6 3.02 -7.75 -17.00
C ARG A 6 2.77 -6.50 -16.16
N GLY A 7 1.68 -6.44 -15.42
CA GLY A 7 1.41 -5.34 -14.49
C GLY A 7 2.48 -5.25 -13.39
N ALA A 8 2.94 -6.38 -12.86
CA ALA A 8 4.00 -6.43 -11.86
C ALA A 8 5.35 -5.93 -12.40
N GLU A 9 5.69 -6.33 -13.63
CA GLU A 9 6.90 -5.86 -14.33
C GLU A 9 6.85 -4.35 -14.61
N LEU A 10 5.69 -3.81 -15.00
CA LEU A 10 5.51 -2.36 -15.20
C LEU A 10 5.63 -1.57 -13.91
N LEU A 11 5.04 -2.05 -12.81
CA LEU A 11 5.16 -1.41 -11.50
C LEU A 11 6.61 -1.46 -11.01
N PHE A 12 7.30 -2.58 -11.21
CA PHE A 12 8.73 -2.68 -10.93
C PHE A 12 9.54 -1.65 -11.71
N GLN A 13 9.31 -1.53 -13.02
CA GLN A 13 10.00 -0.55 -13.85
C GLN A 13 9.81 0.88 -13.33
N VAL A 14 8.58 1.28 -12.96
CA VAL A 14 8.31 2.61 -12.40
C VAL A 14 9.08 2.83 -11.09
N LEU A 15 9.15 1.82 -10.21
CA LEU A 15 9.87 1.93 -8.95
C LEU A 15 11.38 2.01 -9.18
N THR A 16 11.94 1.20 -10.08
CA THR A 16 13.36 1.23 -10.46
C THR A 16 13.75 2.54 -11.14
N GLU A 17 12.89 3.11 -12.00
CA GLU A 17 13.18 4.39 -12.66
C GLU A 17 13.20 5.57 -11.68
N ARG A 18 12.50 5.46 -10.56
CA ARG A 18 12.46 6.49 -9.50
C ARG A 18 13.50 6.27 -8.42
N GLU A 19 14.00 5.05 -8.28
CA GLU A 19 15.08 4.68 -7.36
C GLU A 19 16.24 5.68 -7.47
N GLU A 20 16.63 6.25 -6.34
CA GLU A 20 17.70 7.26 -6.20
C GLU A 20 17.54 8.56 -7.03
N LYS A 21 16.44 8.72 -7.78
CA LYS A 21 16.17 9.90 -8.62
C LYS A 21 15.03 10.75 -8.09
N ASN A 22 13.98 10.14 -7.55
CA ASN A 22 12.78 10.82 -7.10
C ASN A 22 12.14 10.09 -5.91
N SER A 23 11.53 10.84 -4.99
CA SER A 23 10.79 10.24 -3.87
C SER A 23 9.52 9.50 -4.34
N VAL A 24 9.19 8.41 -3.65
CA VAL A 24 7.97 7.63 -3.83
C VAL A 24 7.30 7.45 -2.48
N ALA A 25 5.98 7.69 -2.42
CA ALA A 25 5.15 7.34 -1.26
C ALA A 25 4.23 6.19 -1.64
N ILE A 26 4.22 5.14 -0.81
CA ILE A 26 3.42 3.93 -1.03
C ILE A 26 2.58 3.69 0.22
N ALA A 27 1.28 3.48 0.03
CA ALA A 27 0.38 3.03 1.08
C ALA A 27 -0.02 1.57 0.79
N SER A 28 0.15 0.70 1.78
CA SER A 28 -0.22 -0.71 1.71
C SER A 28 -1.06 -1.07 2.94
N ASN A 29 -2.11 -1.84 2.73
CA ASN A 29 -2.91 -2.44 3.80
C ASN A 29 -2.38 -3.82 4.24
N GLU A 30 -1.34 -4.33 3.57
CA GLU A 30 -0.66 -5.59 3.87
C GLU A 30 0.80 -5.33 4.26
N SER A 31 1.36 -6.18 5.12
CA SER A 31 2.79 -6.19 5.41
C SER A 31 3.59 -6.66 4.18
N PHE A 32 4.91 -6.38 4.15
CA PHE A 32 5.77 -6.84 3.06
C PHE A 32 5.75 -8.37 2.86
N SER A 33 5.52 -9.16 3.91
CA SER A 33 5.34 -10.61 3.78
C SER A 33 4.11 -11.00 2.95
N GLY A 34 3.05 -10.17 2.96
CA GLY A 34 1.84 -10.36 2.18
C GLY A 34 1.99 -9.96 0.71
N TRP A 35 3.06 -9.27 0.33
CA TRP A 35 3.25 -8.77 -1.04
C TRP A 35 3.52 -9.87 -2.06
N THR A 36 3.96 -11.05 -1.63
CA THR A 36 4.10 -12.24 -2.48
C THR A 36 2.79 -12.69 -3.14
N LYS A 37 1.63 -12.30 -2.55
CA LYS A 37 0.30 -12.51 -3.16
C LYS A 37 0.04 -11.59 -4.35
N THR A 38 0.66 -10.41 -4.36
CA THR A 38 0.46 -9.38 -5.40
C THR A 38 1.55 -9.47 -6.47
N PHE A 39 2.80 -9.65 -6.03
CA PHE A 39 3.97 -9.88 -6.88
C PHE A 39 4.26 -11.39 -6.88
N THR A 40 3.65 -12.09 -7.83
CA THR A 40 3.69 -13.55 -7.94
C THR A 40 5.08 -14.12 -8.23
N ASP A 41 6.02 -13.28 -8.69
CA ASP A 41 7.45 -13.60 -8.75
C ASP A 41 8.14 -13.23 -7.42
N PRO A 42 8.61 -14.21 -6.61
CA PRO A 42 9.25 -13.95 -5.33
C PRO A 42 10.55 -13.13 -5.45
N ARG A 43 11.29 -13.28 -6.55
CA ARG A 43 12.53 -12.53 -6.79
C ARG A 43 12.21 -11.06 -7.04
N LEU A 44 11.19 -10.80 -7.84
CA LEU A 44 10.70 -9.44 -8.11
C LEU A 44 10.19 -8.78 -6.83
N CYS A 45 9.39 -9.51 -6.04
CA CYS A 45 8.88 -9.02 -4.75
C CYS A 45 10.01 -8.62 -3.80
N ALA A 46 11.02 -9.49 -3.63
CA ALA A 46 12.17 -9.21 -2.77
C ALA A 46 12.95 -7.98 -3.25
N ALA A 47 13.18 -7.89 -4.57
CA ALA A 47 13.88 -6.77 -5.19
C ALA A 47 13.16 -5.42 -5.00
N ILE A 48 11.82 -5.40 -4.96
CA ILE A 48 11.04 -4.18 -4.68
C ILE A 48 11.18 -3.79 -3.20
N VAL A 49 10.97 -4.75 -2.29
CA VAL A 49 11.02 -4.48 -0.85
C VAL A 49 12.40 -3.95 -0.45
N ASP A 50 13.46 -4.57 -0.94
CA ASP A 50 14.84 -4.14 -0.70
C ASP A 50 15.04 -2.65 -1.06
N ARG A 51 14.69 -2.26 -2.29
CA ARG A 51 14.79 -0.87 -2.79
C ARG A 51 13.99 0.13 -1.96
N LEU A 52 12.77 -0.23 -1.58
CA LEU A 52 11.91 0.66 -0.79
C LEU A 52 12.45 0.85 0.64
N THR A 53 13.10 -0.17 1.19
CA THR A 53 13.61 -0.14 2.58
C THR A 53 15.02 0.43 2.70
N PHE A 54 15.81 0.45 1.62
CA PHE A 54 17.20 0.93 1.65
C PHE A 54 17.33 2.40 2.09
N GLY A 55 16.44 3.28 1.61
CA GLY A 55 16.42 4.72 1.96
C GLY A 55 15.05 5.25 2.39
N GLY A 56 14.09 4.37 2.66
CA GLY A 56 12.70 4.72 2.98
C GLY A 56 12.42 4.82 4.47
N ASN A 57 11.36 5.57 4.82
CA ASN A 57 10.79 5.58 6.16
C ASN A 57 9.51 4.74 6.17
N LEU A 58 9.44 3.74 7.06
CA LEU A 58 8.22 2.96 7.25
C LEU A 58 7.33 3.61 8.30
N ILE A 59 6.15 4.06 7.88
CA ILE A 59 5.14 4.63 8.77
C ILE A 59 4.03 3.60 8.95
N GLN A 60 3.92 3.05 10.15
CA GLN A 60 2.82 2.16 10.49
C GLN A 60 1.58 2.99 10.84
N THR A 61 0.55 2.91 10.00
CA THR A 61 -0.75 3.52 10.28
C THR A 61 -1.53 2.66 11.27
N GLY A 62 -2.37 3.29 12.09
CA GLY A 62 -3.29 2.58 12.98
C GLY A 62 -4.37 1.80 12.22
N THR A 63 -5.24 1.13 12.96
CA THR A 63 -6.34 0.31 12.42
C THR A 63 -7.67 1.06 12.32
N GLU A 64 -7.70 2.33 12.74
CA GLU A 64 -8.91 3.14 12.77
C GLU A 64 -9.36 3.54 11.37
N SER A 65 -10.60 3.20 11.01
CA SER A 65 -11.21 3.61 9.75
C SER A 65 -11.93 4.94 9.90
N TYR A 66 -11.33 6.00 9.35
CA TYR A 66 -11.94 7.33 9.32
C TYR A 66 -13.29 7.34 8.59
N ARG A 67 -13.43 6.52 7.52
CA ARG A 67 -14.69 6.38 6.77
C ARG A 67 -15.81 5.78 7.62
N LEU A 68 -15.49 4.79 8.44
CA LEU A 68 -16.47 4.17 9.34
C LEU A 68 -16.90 5.15 10.43
N ALA A 69 -15.94 5.81 11.09
CA ALA A 69 -16.21 6.81 12.12
C ALA A 69 -17.13 7.93 11.58
N LEU A 70 -16.87 8.44 10.38
CA LEU A 70 -17.72 9.44 9.73
C LEU A 70 -19.14 8.93 9.47
N THR A 71 -19.27 7.67 9.04
CA THR A 71 -20.58 7.05 8.75
C THR A 71 -21.40 6.89 10.04
N GLN A 72 -20.75 6.42 11.12
CA GLN A 72 -21.37 6.26 12.44
C GLN A 72 -21.81 7.61 13.02
N ALA A 73 -20.97 8.65 12.91
CA ALA A 73 -21.30 9.99 13.38
C ALA A 73 -22.54 10.56 12.65
N ARG A 74 -22.64 10.35 11.33
CA ARG A 74 -23.82 10.75 10.54
C ARG A 74 -25.09 10.02 10.95
N ALA A 75 -25.00 8.70 11.18
CA ALA A 75 -26.14 7.91 11.63
C ALA A 75 -26.62 8.34 13.03
N ALA A 76 -25.69 8.60 13.95
CA ALA A 76 -26.02 9.07 15.31
C ALA A 76 -26.74 10.43 15.30
N ALA A 77 -26.31 11.38 14.45
CA ALA A 77 -26.96 12.69 14.32
C ALA A 77 -28.40 12.59 13.76
N GLN A 78 -28.66 11.66 12.84
CA GLN A 78 -29.99 11.42 12.30
C GLN A 78 -30.96 10.86 13.35
N ASN A 79 -30.48 9.91 14.17
CA ASN A 79 -31.26 9.31 15.24
C ASN A 79 -31.56 10.27 16.39
N ALA A 80 -30.76 11.33 16.57
CA ALA A 80 -30.97 12.35 17.61
C ALA A 80 -31.98 13.45 17.21
N THR A 81 -32.38 13.48 15.93
CA THR A 81 -33.28 14.52 15.38
C THR A 81 -34.71 13.99 15.12
N GLY A 82 -34.96 12.70 15.36
CA GLY A 82 -36.28 12.06 15.27
C GLY A 82 -36.77 11.60 16.63
#